data_AF-A0A2P8FP80-F1
#
_entry.id   AF-A0A2P8FP80-F1
#
_cell.length_a   1.000
_cell.length_b   1.000
_cell.length_c   1.000
_cell.angle_alpha   90.00
_cell.angle_beta   90.00
_cell.angle_gamma   90.00
#
_symmetry.space_group_name_H-M   'P 1'
#
loop_
_entity.id
_entity.type
_entity.pdbx_description
1 polymer ?
#
loop_
_entity_poly.entity_id
_entity_poly.type
_entity_poly.pdbx_seq_one_letter_code
_entity_poly.pdbx_strand_id
1 'polypeptide(L)' 'MNLLAFLGLGQMELILVSAMLLPMLLTLWALIDAIRSEFVKDINKLIWILVILCLPLAGGILYFLLARKQKVAA' A
#
# COMPACT_ATOMS: atom_id res chain seq x y z
N MET A 1 7.98 -27.92 20.49
CA MET A 1 6.91 -26.90 20.59
C MET A 1 7.01 -26.03 19.35
N ASN A 2 5.91 -25.81 18.63
CA ASN A 2 5.95 -24.97 17.42
C ASN A 2 6.02 -23.50 17.83
N LEU A 3 6.78 -22.68 17.08
CA LEU A 3 6.97 -21.24 17.33
C LEU A 3 5.64 -20.49 17.54
N LEU A 4 4.60 -20.90 16.82
CA LEU A 4 3.25 -20.33 16.90
C LEU A 4 2.60 -20.54 18.27
N ALA A 5 2.76 -21.74 18.85
CA ALA A 5 2.22 -22.06 20.16
C ALA A 5 2.98 -21.34 21.30
N PHE A 6 4.26 -21.00 21.08
CA PHE A 6 5.05 -20.20 22.03
C PHE A 6 4.62 -18.73 22.06
N LEU A 7 4.21 -18.17 20.92
CA LEU A 7 3.68 -16.81 20.82
C LEU A 7 2.20 -16.69 21.22
N GLY A 8 1.54 -17.81 21.55
CA GLY A 8 0.12 -17.83 21.91
C GLY A 8 -0.83 -17.52 20.73
N LEU A 9 -0.32 -17.60 19.49
CA LEU A 9 -1.09 -17.29 18.28
C LEU A 9 -1.55 -18.58 17.61
N GLY A 10 -2.85 -18.77 17.51
CA GLY A 10 -3.49 -19.77 16.68
C GLY A 10 -3.52 -19.38 15.20
N GLN A 11 -3.92 -20.34 14.36
CA GLN A 11 -3.99 -20.16 12.90
C GLN A 11 -4.99 -19.06 12.50
N MET A 12 -6.06 -18.87 13.28
CA MET A 12 -7.07 -17.84 13.01
C MET A 12 -6.52 -16.42 13.25
N GLU A 13 -5.76 -16.20 14.34
CA GLU A 13 -5.16 -14.89 14.59
C GLU A 13 -4.14 -14.50 13.52
N LEU A 14 -3.37 -15.47 12.99
CA LEU A 14 -2.45 -15.22 11.87
C LEU A 14 -3.16 -14.70 10.62
N ILE A 15 -4.32 -15.29 10.27
CA ILE A 15 -5.11 -14.85 9.12
C ILE A 15 -5.62 -13.42 9.33
N LEU A 16 -6.13 -13.10 10.53
CA LEU A 16 -6.61 -11.76 10.84
C LEU A 16 -5.48 -10.72 10.83
N VAL A 17 -4.34 -11.04 11.44
CA VAL A 17 -3.17 -10.16 11.49
C VAL A 17 -2.61 -9.90 10.09
N SER A 18 -2.49 -10.95 9.26
CA SER A 18 -2.03 -10.79 7.88
C SER A 18 -3.03 -10.02 7.01
N ALA A 19 -4.33 -10.24 7.19
CA ALA A 19 -5.38 -9.49 6.51
C ALA A 19 -5.37 -7.99 6.85
N MET A 20 -4.89 -7.59 8.03
CA MET A 20 -4.70 -6.18 8.39
C MET A 20 -3.34 -5.62 7.98
N LEU A 21 -2.26 -6.41 8.12
CA LEU A 21 -0.90 -5.96 7.81
C LEU A 21 -0.66 -5.80 6.31
N LEU A 22 -1.16 -6.72 5.47
CA LEU A 22 -0.91 -6.66 4.03
C LEU A 22 -1.46 -5.37 3.38
N PRO A 23 -2.70 -4.94 3.64
CA PRO A 23 -3.20 -3.63 3.19
C PRO A 23 -2.32 -2.46 3.63
N MET A 24 -1.85 -2.50 4.88
CA MET A 24 -1.05 -1.42 5.47
C MET A 24 0.36 -1.36 4.88
N LEU A 25 0.95 -2.51 4.56
CA LEU A 25 2.23 -2.56 3.86
C LEU A 25 2.08 -2.07 2.41
N LEU A 26 1.00 -2.47 1.73
CA LEU A 26 0.72 -2.04 0.36
C LEU A 26 0.53 -0.52 0.27
N THR A 27 -0.16 0.08 1.24
CA THR A 27 -0.39 1.53 1.28
C THR A 27 0.87 2.31 1.55
N LEU A 28 1.64 1.90 2.56
CA LEU A 28 2.92 2.53 2.86
C LEU A 28 3.85 2.44 1.65
N TRP A 29 3.88 1.30 0.98
CA TRP A 29 4.69 1.13 -0.22
C TRP A 29 4.22 2.03 -1.38
N ALA A 30 2.91 2.09 -1.64
CA ALA A 30 2.33 2.99 -2.65
C ALA A 30 2.63 4.46 -2.33
N LEU A 31 2.55 4.86 -1.06
CA LEU A 31 2.81 6.23 -0.61
C LEU A 31 4.28 6.61 -0.81
N ILE A 32 5.20 5.72 -0.41
CA ILE A 32 6.65 5.91 -0.61
C ILE A 32 6.96 6.03 -2.11
N ASP A 33 6.37 5.17 -2.93
CA ASP A 33 6.55 5.20 -4.38
C ASP A 33 5.97 6.49 -5.00
N ALA A 34 4.81 6.97 -4.54
CA ALA A 34 4.19 8.21 -5.01
C ALA A 34 5.02 9.44 -4.68
N ILE A 35 5.62 9.48 -3.49
CA ILE A 35 6.49 10.59 -3.07
C ILE A 35 7.78 10.60 -3.91
N ARG A 36 8.40 9.43 -4.11
CA ARG A 36 9.67 9.28 -4.83
C ARG A 36 9.55 9.39 -6.35
N SER A 37 8.39 9.07 -6.91
CA SER A 37 8.20 9.10 -8.37
C SER A 37 8.11 10.52 -8.90
N GLU A 38 8.66 10.76 -10.08
CA GLU A 38 8.45 12.00 -10.83
C GLU A 38 7.18 11.88 -11.69
N PHE A 39 6.28 12.86 -11.55
CA PHE A 39 5.03 12.94 -12.29
C PHE A 39 5.13 14.04 -13.33
N VAL A 40 4.48 13.84 -14.47
CA VAL A 40 4.44 14.85 -15.55
C VAL A 40 3.78 16.15 -15.06
N LYS A 41 2.87 16.05 -14.09
CA LYS A 41 2.20 17.19 -13.44
C LYS A 41 2.23 17.03 -11.93
N ASP A 42 2.63 18.07 -11.21
CA ASP A 42 2.68 18.07 -9.74
C ASP A 42 1.32 17.81 -9.10
N ILE A 43 0.24 18.29 -9.71
CA ILE A 43 -1.12 18.05 -9.23
C ILE A 43 -1.48 16.56 -9.23
N ASN A 44 -0.97 15.77 -10.19
CA ASN A 44 -1.24 14.33 -10.24
C ASN A 44 -0.59 13.60 -9.07
N LYS A 45 0.62 14.03 -8.68
CA LYS A 45 1.29 13.50 -7.48
C LYS A 45 0.42 13.73 -6.24
N LEU A 46 -0.08 14.95 -6.05
CA LEU A 46 -0.94 15.30 -4.91
C LEU A 46 -2.24 14.49 -4.90
N ILE A 47 -2.90 14.34 -6.05
CA ILE A 47 -4.14 13.55 -6.16
C ILE A 47 -3.88 12.10 -5.77
N TRP A 48 -2.80 11.48 -6.25
CA TRP A 48 -2.49 10.10 -5.90
C TRP A 48 -2.17 9.90 -4.42
N ILE A 49 -1.40 10.81 -3.83
CA ILE A 49 -1.14 10.78 -2.38
C ILE A 49 -2.46 10.87 -1.61
N LEU A 50 -3.36 11.78 -2.00
CA LEU A 50 -4.68 11.92 -1.36
C LEU A 50 -5.53 10.66 -1.51
N VAL A 51 -5.57 10.06 -2.69
CA VAL A 51 -6.31 8.82 -2.96
C VAL A 51 -5.77 7.66 -2.13
N ILE A 52 -4.46 7.48 -2.04
CA ILE A 52 -3.83 6.43 -1.20
C ILE A 52 -4.17 6.65 0.28
N LEU A 53 -4.21 7.90 0.74
CA LEU A 53 -4.43 8.23 2.15
C LEU A 53 -5.91 8.12 2.55
N CYS A 54 -6.84 8.52 1.67
CA CYS A 54 -8.28 8.39 1.88
C CYS A 54 -8.79 6.95 1.68
N LEU A 55 -8.14 6.18 0.80
CA LEU A 55 -8.50 4.81 0.48
C LEU A 55 -7.24 3.94 0.59
N PRO A 56 -6.92 3.40 1.76
CA PRO A 56 -5.65 2.71 1.95
C PRO A 56 -5.51 1.50 0.98
N LEU A 57 -6.29 0.45 1.18
CA LEU A 57 -6.17 -0.73 0.33
C LEU A 57 -6.52 -0.43 -1.13
N ALA A 58 -7.69 0.16 -1.36
CA ALA A 58 -8.19 0.42 -2.71
C ALA A 58 -7.36 1.48 -3.45
N GLY A 59 -6.99 2.57 -2.79
CA GLY A 59 -6.18 3.65 -3.37
C GLY A 59 -4.75 3.22 -3.65
N GLY A 60 -4.13 2.41 -2.79
CA GLY A 60 -2.84 1.78 -3.09
C GLY A 60 -2.90 0.85 -4.30
N ILE A 61 -3.95 0.03 -4.42
CA ILE A 61 -4.16 -0.83 -5.61
C ILE A 61 -4.36 0.02 -6.87
N LEU A 62 -5.26 1.02 -6.81
CA LEU A 62 -5.53 1.93 -7.92
C LEU A 62 -4.26 2.67 -8.36
N TYR A 63 -3.43 3.08 -7.41
CA TYR A 63 -2.16 3.73 -7.68
C TYR A 63 -1.24 2.86 -8.54
N PHE A 64 -0.99 1.61 -8.16
CA PHE A 64 -0.11 0.73 -8.95
C PHE A 64 -0.67 0.41 -10.35
N LEU A 65 -1.99 0.38 -10.51
CA LEU A 65 -2.64 0.10 -11.78
C LEU A 65 -2.64 1.30 -12.73
N LEU A 66 -2.97 2.50 -12.23
CA LEU A 66 -3.30 3.67 -13.06
C LEU A 66 -2.23 4.76 -13.01
N ALA A 67 -1.52 4.92 -11.89
CA ALA A 67 -0.56 6.02 -11.72
C ALA A 67 0.64 5.89 -12.67
N ARG A 68 1.01 4.67 -13.09
CA ARG A 68 2.12 4.42 -14.02
C ARG A 68 1.99 5.17 -15.35
N LYS A 69 0.77 5.42 -15.84
CA LYS A 69 0.53 6.16 -17.09
C LYS A 69 0.74 7.68 -16.94
N GLN A 70 0.82 8.18 -15.71
CA GLN A 70 0.90 9.60 -15.38
C GLN A 70 2.29 10.01 -14.88
N LYS A 71 3.18 9.03 -14.66
CA LYS A 71 4.58 9.24 -14.35
C LYS A 71 5.32 9.71 -15.60
N VAL A 72 6.40 10.46 -15.40
CA VAL A 72 7.30 10.81 -16.51
C VAL A 72 7.82 9.50 -17.09
N ALA A 73 7.60 9.27 -18.39
CA ALA A 73 8.24 8.14 -19.06
C ALA A 73 9.74 8.42 -19.08
N ALA A 74 10.52 7.52 -18.48
CA ALA A 74 11.97 7.52 -18.66
C ALA A 74 12.31 7.27 -20.14
#